data_AF-A0A9D1A8U4-F1
#
_entry.id   AF-A0A9D1A8U4-F1
#
_cell.length_a   1.000
_cell.length_b   1.000
_cell.length_c   1.000
_cell.angle_alpha   90.00
_cell.angle_beta   90.00
_cell.angle_gamma   90.00
#
_symmetry.space_group_name_H-M   'P 1'
#
loop_
_entity.id
_entity.type
_entity.pdbx_description
1 polymer ?
#
loop_
_entity_poly.entity_id
_entity_poly.type
_entity_poly.pdbx_seq_one_letter_code
_entity_poly.pdbx_strand_id
1 'polypeptide(L)'
;MTIQEVEARTGLPRATVRYYEREGLLSPQRLENGYRDYSEDNIATLFRIKLLRELGIALEDIRALQRGEAELPDTLHRRLQTLSLERDDVASAMSTCQAIWEAGTTYDTLDGEAYLNRAAWTKAPVLDAPPRIYCPWRRYLARMLDAQLCFLLLFALATLGFHWNIADGGRLGCFILSFLALGLMLLLEPLMLHCFGTTPGKAILGLRVERLDGGRLTYSEAQSRTGQALWRGMGWNLPVLNWIRLYRSYVAHGREGEMSWDRESDFHVEAKPGAWWRNGLYVAAWAAILALIFVFSVMAGFPPHYDQLTPAEYAENYNFLAEFYGDPRYHLDEAGQWDVPNPLAVSYTDIWAYNTPVVEFETDDGSVTALRAQWDFAGESWGARWPDDVMAAMTMAFAAGEGTWSDYWGKLPLYQVLVEKEPFESAERSAFGLQLQWDVVREGYARAGDMLYPEDGSAAHCTVIFTVRPLQ
;
A
#
# COMPACT_ATOMS: atom_id res chain seq x y z
N MET A 1 33.26 -38.45 10.88
CA MET A 1 33.95 -38.11 9.61
C MET A 1 33.64 -36.69 9.17
N THR A 2 34.59 -36.04 8.50
CA THR A 2 34.41 -34.70 7.93
C THR A 2 33.60 -34.73 6.63
N ILE A 3 33.07 -33.58 6.21
CA ILE A 3 32.32 -33.49 4.94
C ILE A 3 33.18 -33.83 3.70
N GLN A 4 34.49 -33.62 3.78
CA GLN A 4 35.42 -33.99 2.70
C GLN A 4 35.59 -35.50 2.60
N GLU A 5 35.69 -36.20 3.73
CA GLU A 5 35.72 -37.67 3.78
C GLU A 5 34.40 -38.26 3.31
N VAL A 6 33.27 -37.64 3.67
CA VAL A 6 31.93 -38.04 3.19
C VAL A 6 31.83 -37.92 1.67
N GLU A 7 32.27 -36.81 1.09
CA GLU A 7 32.29 -36.61 -0.37
C GLU A 7 33.16 -37.66 -1.07
N ALA A 8 34.37 -37.89 -0.56
CA ALA A 8 35.28 -38.91 -1.12
C ALA A 8 34.67 -40.32 -1.07
N ARG A 9 33.92 -40.64 -0.01
CA ARG A 9 33.36 -41.99 0.20
C ARG A 9 32.03 -42.22 -0.50
N THR A 10 31.17 -41.21 -0.58
CA THR A 10 29.82 -41.31 -1.19
C THR A 10 29.78 -40.87 -2.66
N GLY A 11 30.79 -40.10 -3.09
CA GLY A 11 30.81 -39.43 -4.39
C GLY A 11 29.79 -38.29 -4.53
N LEU A 12 29.13 -37.90 -3.42
CA LEU A 12 28.18 -36.79 -3.43
C LEU A 12 28.92 -35.47 -3.19
N PRO A 13 28.70 -34.44 -4.03
CA PRO A 13 29.28 -33.13 -3.80
C PRO A 13 28.93 -32.59 -2.42
N ARG A 14 29.87 -31.88 -1.77
CA ARG A 14 29.62 -31.28 -0.43
C ARG A 14 28.33 -30.44 -0.37
N ALA A 15 28.00 -29.74 -1.45
CA ALA A 15 26.79 -28.95 -1.57
C ALA A 15 25.51 -29.81 -1.49
N THR A 16 25.53 -31.00 -2.10
CA THR A 16 24.42 -31.97 -2.06
C THR A 16 24.25 -32.57 -0.66
N VAL A 17 25.36 -32.90 0.02
CA VAL A 17 25.31 -33.38 1.42
C VAL A 17 24.72 -32.31 2.35
N ARG A 18 25.15 -31.04 2.21
CA ARG A 18 24.57 -29.90 2.96
C ARG A 18 23.11 -29.65 2.61
N TYR A 19 22.72 -29.90 1.36
CA TYR A 19 21.33 -29.78 0.94
C TYR A 19 20.47 -30.83 1.64
N TYR A 20 20.88 -32.10 1.68
CA TYR A 20 20.14 -33.15 2.39
C TYR A 20 20.04 -32.92 3.90
N GLU A 21 21.08 -32.37 4.53
CA GLU A 21 21.02 -31.91 5.93
C GLU A 21 19.96 -30.81 6.12
N ARG A 22 19.95 -29.78 5.26
CA ARG A 22 18.94 -28.70 5.33
C ARG A 22 17.51 -29.19 5.09
N GLU A 23 17.36 -30.19 4.23
CA GLU A 23 16.07 -30.82 3.94
C GLU A 23 15.61 -31.84 5.01
N GLY A 24 16.38 -31.98 6.09
CA GLY A 24 16.06 -32.82 7.25
C GLY A 24 16.26 -34.31 7.03
N LEU A 25 16.98 -34.71 5.98
CA LEU A 25 17.19 -36.13 5.63
C LEU A 25 18.37 -36.75 6.37
N LEU A 26 19.22 -35.91 6.97
CA LEU A 26 20.43 -36.27 7.70
C LEU A 26 20.60 -35.32 8.88
N SER A 27 21.09 -35.85 10.00
CA SER A 27 21.34 -35.10 11.22
C SER A 27 22.72 -35.46 11.77
N PRO A 28 23.82 -34.95 11.18
CA PRO A 28 25.16 -35.19 11.71
C PRO A 28 25.32 -34.50 13.07
N GLN A 29 26.09 -35.12 13.96
CA GLN A 29 26.42 -34.51 15.24
C GLN A 29 27.33 -33.29 15.02
N ARG A 30 27.30 -32.34 15.96
CA ARG A 30 28.26 -31.24 15.97
C ARG A 30 29.23 -31.45 17.12
N LEU A 31 30.51 -31.39 16.81
CA LEU A 31 31.59 -31.40 17.79
C LEU A 31 31.62 -30.06 18.53
N GLU A 32 32.30 -30.02 19.69
CA GLU A 32 32.46 -28.81 20.51
C GLU A 32 33.09 -27.63 19.74
N ASN A 33 33.90 -27.93 18.73
CA ASN A 33 34.53 -26.95 17.84
C ASN A 33 33.61 -26.45 16.70
N GLY A 34 32.33 -26.83 16.70
CA GLY A 34 31.33 -26.41 15.70
C GLY A 34 31.39 -27.15 14.36
N TYR A 35 32.34 -28.08 14.17
CA TYR A 35 32.41 -28.90 12.97
C TYR A 35 31.38 -30.03 12.97
N ARG A 36 30.94 -30.41 11.77
CA ARG A 36 30.02 -31.55 11.57
C ARG A 36 30.79 -32.84 11.64
N ASP A 37 30.28 -33.77 12.42
CA ASP A 37 30.74 -35.14 12.51
C ASP A 37 29.69 -36.09 11.96
N TYR A 38 29.96 -36.62 10.77
CA TYR A 38 29.10 -37.60 10.11
C TYR A 38 29.45 -39.00 10.61
N SER A 39 28.47 -39.67 11.22
CA SER A 39 28.56 -41.07 11.64
C SER A 39 28.42 -42.04 10.47
N GLU A 40 28.76 -43.32 10.69
CA GLU A 40 28.51 -44.39 9.70
C GLU A 40 27.03 -44.50 9.30
N ASP A 41 26.09 -44.29 10.22
CA ASP A 41 24.66 -44.27 9.92
C ASP A 41 24.26 -43.14 8.96
N ASN A 42 24.90 -41.98 9.09
CA ASN A 42 24.70 -40.88 8.15
C ASN A 42 25.20 -41.26 6.75
N ILE A 43 26.30 -42.03 6.66
CA ILE A 43 26.82 -42.52 5.37
C ILE A 43 25.90 -43.57 4.77
N ALA A 44 25.42 -44.53 5.56
CA ALA A 44 24.43 -45.50 5.12
C ALA A 44 23.15 -44.80 4.60
N THR A 45 22.70 -43.76 5.30
CA THR A 45 21.55 -42.95 4.89
C THR A 45 21.83 -42.19 3.59
N LEU A 46 23.02 -41.61 3.43
CA LEU A 46 23.44 -40.96 2.19
C LEU A 46 23.44 -41.93 1.00
N PHE A 47 23.90 -43.17 1.18
CA PHE A 47 23.84 -44.19 0.13
C PHE A 47 22.41 -44.59 -0.22
N ARG A 48 21.52 -44.73 0.77
CA ARG A 48 20.08 -44.98 0.53
C ARG A 48 19.46 -43.84 -0.27
N ILE A 49 19.69 -42.60 0.14
CA ILE A 49 19.18 -41.41 -0.58
C ILE A 49 19.73 -41.40 -2.00
N LYS A 50 21.04 -41.59 -2.18
CA LYS A 50 21.68 -41.62 -3.50
C LYS A 50 21.05 -42.66 -4.42
N LEU A 51 20.91 -43.91 -3.95
CA LEU A 51 20.30 -45.00 -4.72
C LEU A 51 18.85 -44.67 -5.12
N LEU A 52 18.02 -44.25 -4.18
CA LEU A 52 16.61 -43.93 -4.46
C LEU A 52 16.49 -42.76 -5.45
N ARG A 53 17.38 -41.75 -5.34
CA ARG A 53 17.45 -40.64 -6.29
C ARG A 53 17.90 -41.09 -7.68
N GLU A 54 18.87 -41.99 -7.79
CA GLU A 54 19.30 -42.58 -9.07
C GLU A 54 18.18 -43.41 -9.72
N LEU A 55 17.31 -44.03 -8.91
CA LEU A 55 16.09 -44.73 -9.39
C LEU A 55 14.96 -43.78 -9.79
N GLY A 56 15.14 -42.47 -9.64
CA GLY A 56 14.16 -41.45 -10.00
C GLY A 56 13.08 -41.19 -8.93
N ILE A 57 13.27 -41.64 -7.69
CA ILE A 57 12.34 -41.41 -6.59
C ILE A 57 12.48 -39.97 -6.09
N ALA A 58 11.36 -39.28 -5.86
CA ALA A 58 11.33 -37.89 -5.42
C ALA A 58 11.86 -37.74 -3.98
N LEU A 59 12.34 -36.54 -3.63
CA LEU A 59 12.88 -36.30 -2.30
C LEU A 59 11.77 -36.34 -1.23
N GLU A 60 10.56 -35.93 -1.60
CA GLU A 60 9.37 -36.03 -0.75
C GLU A 60 9.04 -37.48 -0.39
N ASP A 61 9.11 -38.40 -1.35
CA ASP A 61 8.87 -39.83 -1.13
C ASP A 61 9.95 -40.44 -0.22
N ILE A 62 11.22 -40.06 -0.41
CA ILE A 62 12.32 -40.49 0.46
C ILE A 62 12.09 -40.02 1.91
N ARG A 63 11.56 -38.80 2.10
CA ARG A 63 11.21 -38.27 3.42
C ARG A 63 10.01 -39.01 4.03
N ALA A 64 9.01 -39.37 3.23
CA ALA A 64 7.88 -40.18 3.69
C ALA A 64 8.34 -41.57 4.14
N LEU A 65 9.25 -42.21 3.38
CA LEU A 65 9.88 -43.47 3.74
C LEU A 65 10.67 -43.37 5.07
N GLN A 66 11.45 -42.30 5.27
CA GLN A 66 12.19 -42.10 6.53
C GLN A 66 11.27 -41.88 7.74
N ARG A 67 10.07 -41.31 7.52
CA ARG A 67 9.07 -41.08 8.58
C ARG A 67 8.13 -42.27 8.81
N GLY A 68 8.22 -43.33 8.00
CA GLY A 68 7.31 -44.47 8.04
C GLY A 68 5.90 -44.15 7.53
N GLU A 69 5.73 -43.06 6.79
CA GLU A 69 4.45 -42.64 6.19
C GLU A 69 4.17 -43.38 4.87
N ALA A 70 5.18 -44.05 4.31
CA ALA A 70 5.09 -44.84 3.10
C ALA A 70 5.94 -46.12 3.24
N GLU A 71 5.57 -47.16 2.51
CA GLU A 71 6.35 -48.39 2.43
C GLU A 71 7.26 -48.40 1.19
N LEU A 72 8.47 -48.93 1.36
CA LEU A 72 9.45 -49.04 0.28
C LEU A 72 8.95 -49.92 -0.88
N PRO A 73 8.34 -51.11 -0.65
CA PRO A 73 7.80 -51.94 -1.73
C PRO A 73 6.78 -51.21 -2.60
N ASP A 74 5.84 -50.47 -1.99
CA ASP A 74 4.80 -49.74 -2.72
C ASP A 74 5.38 -48.60 -3.56
N THR A 75 6.34 -47.86 -3.00
CA THR A 75 7.03 -46.76 -3.69
C THR A 75 7.79 -47.29 -4.90
N LEU A 76 8.50 -48.42 -4.74
CA LEU A 76 9.21 -49.09 -5.83
C LEU A 76 8.26 -49.69 -6.87
N HIS A 77 7.15 -50.28 -6.45
CA HIS A 77 6.14 -50.83 -7.37
C HIS A 77 5.56 -49.73 -8.26
N ARG A 78 5.20 -48.58 -7.69
CA ARG A 78 4.74 -47.40 -8.44
C ARG A 78 5.81 -46.92 -9.43
N ARG A 79 7.08 -46.83 -9.01
CA ARG A 79 8.16 -46.43 -9.91
C ARG A 79 8.39 -47.44 -11.04
N LEU A 80 8.30 -48.73 -10.76
CA LEU A 80 8.39 -49.79 -11.78
C LEU A 80 7.27 -49.67 -12.82
N GLN A 81 6.04 -49.37 -12.40
CA GLN A 81 4.94 -49.10 -13.32
C GLN A 81 5.26 -47.89 -14.22
N THR A 82 5.74 -46.78 -13.64
CA THR A 82 6.15 -45.60 -14.43
C THR A 82 7.28 -45.92 -15.40
N LEU A 83 8.31 -46.64 -14.96
CA LEU A 83 9.42 -47.08 -15.81
C LEU A 83 8.97 -48.01 -16.95
N SER A 84 7.97 -48.86 -16.71
CA SER A 84 7.39 -49.69 -17.77
C SER A 84 6.71 -48.83 -18.82
N LEU A 85 5.93 -47.83 -18.42
CA LEU A 85 5.30 -46.89 -19.35
C LEU A 85 6.35 -46.07 -20.12
N GLU A 86 7.37 -45.55 -19.43
CA GLU A 86 8.49 -44.83 -20.06
C GLU A 86 9.22 -45.71 -21.08
N ARG A 87 9.44 -46.99 -20.78
CA ARG A 87 10.04 -47.96 -21.71
C ARG A 87 9.15 -48.19 -22.93
N ASP A 88 7.85 -48.35 -22.73
CA ASP A 88 6.90 -48.64 -23.81
C ASP A 88 6.73 -47.40 -24.74
N ASP A 89 6.78 -46.18 -24.18
CA ASP A 89 6.86 -44.93 -24.93
C ASP A 89 8.14 -44.84 -25.77
N VAL A 90 9.29 -45.14 -25.17
CA VAL A 90 10.59 -45.15 -25.89
C VAL A 90 10.58 -46.21 -27.00
N ALA A 91 10.02 -47.39 -26.76
CA ALA A 91 9.89 -48.43 -27.77
C ALA A 91 8.98 -47.98 -28.93
N SER A 92 7.88 -47.29 -28.62
CA SER A 92 6.99 -46.69 -29.62
C SER A 92 7.69 -45.59 -30.43
N ALA A 93 8.51 -44.75 -29.78
CA ALA A 93 9.35 -43.77 -30.46
C ALA A 93 10.35 -44.41 -31.39
N MET A 94 11.09 -45.42 -30.92
CA MET A 94 12.06 -46.13 -31.74
C MET A 94 11.39 -46.76 -32.96
N SER A 95 10.24 -47.44 -32.78
CA SER A 95 9.50 -48.04 -33.89
C SER A 95 9.00 -46.99 -34.90
N THR A 96 8.55 -45.83 -34.42
CA THR A 96 8.10 -44.73 -35.29
C THR A 96 9.26 -44.12 -36.06
N CYS A 97 10.38 -43.81 -35.39
CA CYS A 97 11.61 -43.34 -36.02
C CYS A 97 12.12 -44.33 -37.06
N GLN A 98 12.10 -45.63 -36.77
CA GLN A 98 12.50 -46.68 -37.71
C GLN A 98 11.57 -46.74 -38.92
N ALA A 99 10.24 -46.66 -38.73
CA ALA A 99 9.28 -46.66 -39.83
C ALA A 99 9.42 -45.42 -40.74
N ILE A 100 9.70 -44.25 -40.18
CA ILE A 100 9.99 -43.02 -40.94
C ILE A 100 11.30 -43.18 -41.72
N TRP A 101 12.33 -43.73 -41.07
CA TRP A 101 13.62 -43.97 -41.71
C TRP A 101 13.55 -44.97 -42.87
N GLU A 102 12.86 -46.10 -42.68
CA GLU A 102 12.65 -47.13 -43.70
C GLU A 102 11.81 -46.62 -44.88
N ALA A 103 10.86 -45.73 -44.64
CA ALA A 103 10.05 -45.12 -45.69
C ALA A 103 10.83 -44.11 -46.55
N GLY A 104 12.02 -43.67 -46.10
CA GLY A 104 12.87 -42.73 -46.85
C GLY A 104 12.21 -41.37 -47.08
N THR A 105 11.26 -40.98 -46.23
CA THR A 105 10.49 -39.75 -46.40
C THR A 105 11.35 -38.52 -46.18
N THR A 106 11.21 -37.52 -47.05
CA THR A 106 11.69 -36.16 -46.79
C THR A 106 10.71 -35.40 -45.90
N TYR A 107 11.15 -34.27 -45.35
CA TYR A 107 10.29 -33.41 -44.52
C TYR A 107 8.99 -33.02 -45.23
N ASP A 108 9.07 -32.64 -46.51
CA ASP A 108 7.91 -32.18 -47.31
C ASP A 108 6.91 -33.30 -47.63
N THR A 109 7.32 -34.56 -47.48
CA THR A 109 6.52 -35.75 -47.78
C THR A 109 6.16 -36.55 -46.54
N LEU A 110 6.44 -36.02 -45.34
CA LEU A 110 6.18 -36.69 -44.07
C LEU A 110 4.69 -36.58 -43.72
N ASP A 111 3.97 -37.70 -43.73
CA ASP A 111 2.59 -37.77 -43.27
C ASP A 111 2.55 -37.85 -41.72
N GLY A 112 2.55 -36.69 -41.07
CA GLY A 112 2.53 -36.61 -39.62
C GLY A 112 1.31 -37.27 -38.96
N GLU A 113 0.14 -37.21 -39.60
CA GLU A 113 -1.10 -37.78 -39.05
C GLU A 113 -1.02 -39.32 -39.01
N ALA A 114 -0.53 -39.94 -40.09
CA ALA A 114 -0.35 -41.39 -40.14
C ALA A 114 0.61 -41.91 -39.05
N TYR A 115 1.73 -41.22 -38.82
CA TYR A 115 2.71 -41.64 -37.80
C TYR A 115 2.26 -41.31 -36.36
N LEU A 116 1.53 -40.21 -36.15
CA LEU A 116 0.95 -39.89 -34.83
C LEU A 116 -0.12 -40.91 -34.42
N ASN A 117 -0.98 -41.32 -35.35
CA ASN A 117 -2.02 -42.33 -35.09
C ASN A 117 -1.45 -43.74 -34.90
N ARG A 118 -0.25 -44.02 -35.45
CA ARG A 118 0.46 -45.29 -35.25
C ARG A 118 1.04 -45.42 -33.84
N ALA A 119 1.47 -44.32 -33.25
CA ALA A 119 2.21 -44.33 -32.00
C ALA A 119 1.29 -44.17 -30.79
N ALA A 120 1.25 -45.18 -29.93
CA ALA A 120 0.52 -45.14 -28.67
C ALA A 120 1.38 -44.49 -27.58
N TRP A 121 1.43 -43.16 -27.57
CA TRP A 121 2.14 -42.39 -26.55
C TRP A 121 1.33 -42.35 -25.25
N THR A 122 1.94 -42.71 -24.13
CA THR A 122 1.33 -42.54 -22.81
C THR A 122 1.66 -41.17 -22.21
N LYS A 123 2.82 -40.60 -22.55
CA LYS A 123 3.15 -39.22 -22.20
C LYS A 123 2.52 -38.22 -23.16
N ALA A 124 1.89 -37.18 -22.60
CA ALA A 124 1.34 -36.07 -23.37
C ALA A 124 2.43 -35.42 -24.26
N PRO A 125 2.09 -34.99 -25.49
CA PRO A 125 3.05 -34.39 -26.39
C PRO A 125 3.67 -33.13 -25.77
N VAL A 126 4.96 -32.90 -26.07
CA VAL A 126 5.62 -31.63 -25.78
C VAL A 126 5.07 -30.63 -26.78
N LEU A 127 4.00 -29.93 -26.42
CA LEU A 127 3.54 -28.76 -27.15
C LEU A 127 4.59 -27.66 -26.97
N ASP A 128 4.93 -26.96 -28.06
CA ASP A 128 5.71 -25.72 -28.00
C ASP A 128 4.90 -24.66 -27.24
N ALA A 129 4.94 -24.73 -25.91
CA ALA A 129 4.40 -23.67 -25.08
C ALA A 129 5.24 -22.42 -25.33
N PRO A 130 4.62 -21.23 -25.52
CA PRO A 130 5.38 -19.99 -25.60
C PRO A 130 6.29 -19.86 -24.38
N PRO A 131 7.51 -19.30 -24.55
CA PRO A 131 8.53 -19.31 -23.50
C PRO A 131 7.97 -18.71 -22.21
N ARG A 132 7.99 -19.51 -21.13
CA ARG A 132 7.47 -19.11 -19.81
C ARG A 132 8.28 -17.94 -19.27
N ILE A 133 7.63 -16.79 -19.11
CA ILE A 133 8.31 -15.53 -18.77
C ILE A 133 8.47 -15.40 -17.25
N TYR A 134 9.70 -15.57 -16.79
CA TYR A 134 10.08 -15.30 -15.40
C TYR A 134 10.29 -13.80 -15.16
N CYS A 135 9.29 -13.12 -14.57
CA CYS A 135 9.35 -11.69 -14.30
C CYS A 135 8.67 -11.28 -12.96
N PRO A 136 9.10 -11.83 -11.82
CA PRO A 136 8.42 -11.65 -10.52
C PRO A 136 8.28 -10.18 -10.13
N TRP A 137 9.34 -9.39 -10.29
CA TRP A 137 9.33 -7.97 -9.91
C TRP A 137 8.39 -7.14 -10.78
N ARG A 138 8.33 -7.38 -12.10
CA ARG A 138 7.38 -6.66 -12.97
C ARG A 138 5.94 -6.94 -12.56
N ARG A 139 5.62 -8.20 -12.25
CA ARG A 139 4.29 -8.61 -11.78
C ARG A 139 3.94 -7.98 -10.43
N TYR A 140 4.89 -7.98 -9.50
CA TYR A 140 4.71 -7.36 -8.18
C TYR A 140 4.49 -5.84 -8.30
N LEU A 141 5.38 -5.13 -9.00
CA LEU A 141 5.33 -3.68 -9.17
C LEU A 141 4.05 -3.24 -9.90
N ALA A 142 3.65 -3.95 -10.97
CA ALA A 142 2.39 -3.67 -11.66
C ALA A 142 1.20 -3.72 -10.71
N ARG A 143 1.17 -4.73 -9.83
CA ARG A 143 0.09 -4.92 -8.87
C ARG A 143 0.08 -3.86 -7.76
N MET A 144 1.25 -3.46 -7.27
CA MET A 144 1.35 -2.36 -6.30
C MET A 144 0.81 -1.07 -6.88
N LEU A 145 1.11 -0.77 -8.14
CA LEU A 145 0.59 0.41 -8.82
C LEU A 145 -0.93 0.32 -9.02
N ASP A 146 -1.46 -0.82 -9.48
CA ASP A 146 -2.90 -1.04 -9.64
C ASP A 146 -3.67 -0.85 -8.31
N ALA A 147 -3.14 -1.41 -7.21
CA ALA A 147 -3.72 -1.28 -5.88
C ALA A 147 -3.68 0.18 -5.38
N GLN A 148 -2.58 0.88 -5.63
CA GLN A 148 -2.42 2.28 -5.24
C GLN A 148 -3.38 3.20 -6.01
N LEU A 149 -3.66 2.92 -7.29
CA LEU A 149 -4.67 3.67 -8.05
C LEU A 149 -6.08 3.49 -7.46
N CYS A 150 -6.43 2.27 -7.04
CA CYS A 150 -7.70 2.01 -6.36
C CYS A 150 -7.77 2.75 -5.02
N PHE A 151 -6.67 2.75 -4.26
CA PHE A 151 -6.58 3.50 -3.01
C PHE A 151 -6.73 5.00 -3.25
N LEU A 152 -6.08 5.56 -4.26
CA LEU A 152 -6.15 6.98 -4.60
C LEU A 152 -7.59 7.43 -4.89
N LEU A 153 -8.40 6.61 -5.58
CA LEU A 153 -9.81 6.93 -5.86
C LEU A 153 -10.63 7.04 -4.57
N LEU A 154 -10.46 6.09 -3.66
CA LEU A 154 -11.16 6.10 -2.37
C LEU A 154 -10.63 7.21 -1.45
N PHE A 155 -9.33 7.48 -1.51
CA PHE A 155 -8.69 8.57 -0.79
C PHE A 155 -9.25 9.92 -1.25
N ALA A 156 -9.35 10.15 -2.56
CA ALA A 156 -9.94 11.36 -3.12
C ALA A 156 -11.40 11.52 -2.69
N LEU A 157 -12.18 10.43 -2.72
CA LEU A 157 -13.56 10.45 -2.24
C LEU A 157 -13.67 10.80 -0.75
N ALA A 158 -12.84 10.17 0.09
CA ALA A 158 -12.80 10.42 1.53
C ALA A 158 -12.40 11.86 1.87
N THR A 159 -11.37 12.38 1.19
CA THR A 159 -10.80 13.70 1.49
C THR A 159 -11.57 14.84 0.85
N LEU A 160 -11.94 14.74 -0.43
CA LEU A 160 -12.63 15.83 -1.14
C LEU A 160 -14.15 15.76 -0.99
N GLY A 161 -14.71 14.55 -0.82
CA GLY A 161 -16.17 14.37 -0.72
C GLY A 161 -16.69 14.47 0.71
N PHE A 162 -15.90 14.01 1.68
CA PHE A 162 -16.29 13.98 3.10
C PHE A 162 -15.42 14.88 3.98
N HIS A 163 -14.48 15.64 3.39
CA HIS A 163 -13.54 16.50 4.13
C HIS A 163 -12.85 15.78 5.30
N TRP A 164 -12.57 14.48 5.13
CA TRP A 164 -11.95 13.70 6.20
C TRP A 164 -10.49 14.12 6.39
N ASN A 165 -10.17 14.71 7.54
CA ASN A 165 -8.79 14.98 7.93
C ASN A 165 -8.07 13.68 8.32
N ILE A 166 -7.21 13.21 7.43
CA ILE A 166 -6.44 11.96 7.62
C ILE A 166 -5.30 12.13 8.62
N ALA A 167 -4.84 13.36 8.89
CA ALA A 167 -3.84 13.59 9.93
C ALA A 167 -4.43 13.31 11.33
N ASP A 168 -5.73 13.56 11.51
CA ASP A 168 -6.45 13.37 12.77
C ASP A 168 -7.12 11.98 12.88
N GLY A 169 -7.61 11.42 11.77
CA GLY A 169 -8.38 10.16 11.70
C GLY A 169 -7.70 8.86 12.18
N GLY A 170 -6.48 8.94 12.72
CA GLY A 170 -5.74 7.82 13.30
C GLY A 170 -5.35 6.73 12.30
N ARG A 171 -4.51 5.77 12.73
CA ARG A 171 -4.01 4.70 11.85
C ARG A 171 -5.14 3.79 11.34
N LEU A 172 -6.25 3.68 12.07
CA LEU A 172 -7.36 2.77 11.78
C LEU A 172 -8.14 3.16 10.51
N GLY A 173 -8.38 4.45 10.28
CA GLY A 173 -9.04 4.93 9.06
C GLY A 173 -8.29 4.55 7.79
N CYS A 174 -6.97 4.79 7.78
CA CYS A 174 -6.08 4.40 6.68
C CYS A 174 -6.09 2.87 6.42
N PHE A 175 -6.15 2.06 7.49
CA PHE A 175 -6.27 0.61 7.34
C PHE A 175 -7.59 0.22 6.67
N ILE A 176 -8.72 0.76 7.11
CA ILE A 176 -10.03 0.48 6.49
C ILE A 176 -10.02 0.85 5.01
N LEU A 177 -9.51 2.05 4.67
CA LEU A 177 -9.40 2.51 3.30
C LEU A 177 -8.57 1.57 2.42
N SER A 178 -7.49 1.00 2.98
CA SER A 178 -6.65 0.02 2.28
C SER A 178 -7.38 -1.29 1.96
N PHE A 179 -8.25 -1.77 2.85
CA PHE A 179 -9.09 -2.96 2.59
C PHE A 179 -10.19 -2.67 1.59
N LEU A 180 -10.83 -1.49 1.68
CA LEU A 180 -11.81 -1.05 0.68
C LEU A 180 -11.17 -0.94 -0.71
N ALA A 181 -9.91 -0.51 -0.80
CA ALA A 181 -9.17 -0.46 -2.07
C ALA A 181 -8.96 -1.85 -2.69
N LEU A 182 -8.73 -2.89 -1.86
CA LEU A 182 -8.68 -4.28 -2.34
C LEU A 182 -10.06 -4.78 -2.80
N GLY A 183 -11.14 -4.38 -2.12
CA GLY A 183 -12.50 -4.65 -2.55
C GLY A 183 -12.82 -3.99 -3.90
N LEU A 184 -12.41 -2.74 -4.09
CA LEU A 184 -12.55 -2.04 -5.37
C LEU A 184 -11.73 -2.71 -6.48
N MET A 185 -10.52 -3.18 -6.17
CA MET A 185 -9.68 -3.92 -7.11
C MET A 185 -10.35 -5.21 -7.61
N LEU A 186 -11.12 -5.91 -6.77
CA LEU A 186 -11.92 -7.07 -7.16
C LEU A 186 -13.03 -6.76 -8.17
N LEU A 187 -13.41 -5.50 -8.31
CA LEU A 187 -14.41 -5.05 -9.28
C LEU A 187 -13.73 -4.51 -10.55
N LEU A 188 -12.72 -3.66 -10.38
CA LEU A 188 -12.07 -2.96 -11.48
C LEU A 188 -11.09 -3.84 -12.27
N GLU A 189 -10.24 -4.62 -11.61
CA GLU A 189 -9.25 -5.45 -12.34
C GLU A 189 -9.94 -6.45 -13.30
N PRO A 190 -11.00 -7.19 -12.89
CA PRO A 190 -11.69 -8.10 -13.80
C PRO A 190 -12.30 -7.40 -15.02
N LEU A 191 -12.91 -6.23 -14.82
CA LEU A 191 -13.44 -5.40 -15.91
C LEU A 191 -12.34 -5.03 -16.91
N MET A 192 -11.18 -4.57 -16.40
CA MET A 192 -10.06 -4.14 -17.25
C MET A 192 -9.42 -5.31 -18.00
N LEU A 193 -9.27 -6.47 -17.36
CA LEU A 193 -8.76 -7.68 -18.01
C LEU A 193 -9.73 -8.18 -19.09
N HIS A 194 -11.04 -8.12 -18.85
CA HIS A 194 -12.06 -8.48 -19.84
C HIS A 194 -12.05 -7.53 -21.04
N CYS A 195 -12.04 -6.21 -20.79
CA CYS A 195 -12.11 -5.20 -21.83
C CYS A 195 -10.78 -5.00 -22.59
N PHE A 196 -9.62 -5.12 -21.94
CA PHE A 196 -8.33 -4.69 -22.51
C PHE A 196 -7.22 -5.75 -22.44
N GLY A 197 -7.43 -6.85 -21.71
CA GLY A 197 -6.41 -7.87 -21.44
C GLY A 197 -5.29 -7.39 -20.51
N THR A 198 -5.39 -6.19 -19.93
CA THR A 198 -4.37 -5.59 -19.06
C THR A 198 -4.96 -4.55 -18.12
N THR A 199 -4.24 -4.22 -17.06
CA THR A 199 -4.53 -3.13 -16.12
C THR A 199 -3.49 -2.02 -16.29
N PRO A 200 -3.67 -0.80 -15.73
CA PRO A 200 -2.75 0.31 -15.95
C PRO A 200 -1.31 -0.01 -15.55
N GLY A 201 -1.10 -0.59 -14.37
CA GLY A 201 0.23 -0.98 -13.90
C GLY A 201 0.84 -2.10 -14.72
N LYS A 202 0.03 -3.07 -15.15
CA LYS A 202 0.47 -4.13 -16.07
C LYS A 202 0.84 -3.55 -17.43
N ALA A 203 0.05 -2.65 -17.99
CA ALA A 203 0.29 -2.00 -19.27
C ALA A 203 1.59 -1.17 -19.27
N ILE A 204 1.81 -0.37 -18.23
CA ILE A 204 3.05 0.42 -18.03
C ILE A 204 4.27 -0.49 -18.06
N LEU A 205 4.21 -1.62 -17.35
CA LEU A 205 5.29 -2.60 -17.31
C LEU A 205 5.25 -3.61 -18.47
N GLY A 206 4.37 -3.41 -19.45
CA GLY A 206 4.18 -4.23 -20.65
C GLY A 206 3.87 -5.70 -20.37
N LEU A 207 2.98 -5.94 -19.42
CA LEU A 207 2.37 -7.21 -19.09
C LEU A 207 0.95 -7.26 -19.65
N ARG A 208 0.58 -8.42 -20.18
CA ARG A 208 -0.76 -8.70 -20.70
C ARG A 208 -1.19 -10.10 -20.33
N VAL A 209 -2.48 -10.32 -20.14
CA VAL A 209 -3.05 -11.61 -19.76
C VAL A 209 -4.04 -12.00 -20.84
N GLU A 210 -3.81 -13.16 -21.46
CA GLU A 210 -4.63 -13.70 -22.54
C GLU A 210 -4.86 -15.20 -22.30
N ARG A 211 -5.93 -15.74 -22.89
CA ARG A 211 -6.19 -17.18 -22.91
C ARG A 211 -5.21 -17.86 -23.86
N LEU A 212 -4.98 -19.16 -23.69
CA LEU A 212 -4.09 -19.94 -24.56
C LEU A 212 -4.53 -19.96 -26.04
N ASP A 213 -5.81 -19.74 -26.30
CA ASP A 213 -6.38 -19.61 -27.64
C ASP A 213 -6.23 -18.20 -28.26
N GLY A 214 -5.55 -17.27 -27.57
CA GLY A 214 -5.38 -15.87 -27.98
C GLY A 214 -6.59 -14.98 -27.68
N GLY A 215 -7.64 -15.52 -27.02
CA GLY A 215 -8.81 -14.76 -26.60
C GLY A 215 -8.58 -13.92 -25.33
N ARG A 216 -9.44 -12.92 -25.12
CA ARG A 216 -9.51 -12.19 -23.84
C ARG A 216 -10.23 -13.04 -22.79
N LEU A 217 -9.97 -12.73 -21.52
CA LEU A 217 -10.66 -13.38 -20.41
C LEU A 217 -12.13 -12.94 -20.39
N THR A 218 -13.02 -13.86 -20.08
CA THR A 218 -14.38 -13.52 -19.64
C THR A 218 -14.32 -12.82 -18.27
N TYR A 219 -15.37 -12.05 -17.93
CA TYR A 219 -15.41 -11.37 -16.64
C TYR A 219 -15.29 -12.34 -15.45
N SER A 220 -15.96 -13.49 -15.50
CA SER A 220 -15.91 -14.51 -14.45
C SER A 220 -14.53 -15.14 -14.29
N GLU A 221 -13.85 -15.42 -15.40
CA GLU A 221 -12.46 -15.91 -15.39
C GLU A 221 -11.52 -14.88 -14.77
N ALA A 222 -11.65 -13.61 -15.18
CA ALA A 222 -10.85 -12.52 -14.66
C ALA A 222 -11.12 -12.28 -13.17
N GLN A 223 -12.37 -12.39 -12.71
CA GLN A 223 -12.75 -12.26 -11.30
C GLN A 223 -12.16 -13.38 -10.44
N SER A 224 -12.30 -14.63 -10.86
CA SER A 224 -11.69 -15.79 -10.18
C SER A 224 -10.18 -15.61 -10.07
N ARG A 225 -9.52 -15.23 -11.17
CA ARG A 225 -8.08 -15.02 -11.21
C ARG A 225 -7.63 -13.90 -10.26
N THR A 226 -8.32 -12.75 -10.26
CA THR A 226 -7.99 -11.63 -9.35
C THR A 226 -8.17 -12.03 -7.89
N GLY A 227 -9.26 -12.72 -7.54
CA GLY A 227 -9.49 -13.20 -6.18
C GLY A 227 -8.42 -14.19 -5.71
N GLN A 228 -8.03 -15.12 -6.56
CA GLN A 228 -6.93 -16.04 -6.25
C GLN A 228 -5.59 -15.31 -6.10
N ALA A 229 -5.30 -14.31 -6.94
CA ALA A 229 -4.08 -13.51 -6.83
C ALA A 229 -4.04 -12.70 -5.53
N LEU A 230 -5.18 -12.14 -5.09
CA LEU A 230 -5.29 -11.42 -3.81
C LEU A 230 -5.07 -12.35 -2.62
N TRP A 231 -5.66 -13.55 -2.65
CA TRP A 231 -5.53 -14.51 -1.57
C TRP A 231 -4.17 -15.22 -1.56
N ARG A 232 -3.85 -15.96 -2.63
CA ARG A 232 -2.65 -16.81 -2.73
C ARG A 232 -1.39 -15.99 -2.95
N GLY A 233 -1.50 -14.79 -3.53
CA GLY A 233 -0.38 -13.88 -3.80
C GLY A 233 -0.09 -12.90 -2.67
N MET A 234 -1.10 -12.18 -2.18
CA MET A 234 -0.92 -11.06 -1.22
C MET A 234 -1.55 -11.30 0.16
N GLY A 235 -2.30 -12.40 0.36
CA GLY A 235 -2.98 -12.68 1.62
C GLY A 235 -3.88 -11.53 2.09
N TRP A 236 -4.58 -10.87 1.15
CA TRP A 236 -5.42 -9.69 1.42
C TRP A 236 -4.69 -8.51 2.10
N ASN A 237 -3.38 -8.36 1.89
CA ASN A 237 -2.54 -7.38 2.59
C ASN A 237 -2.57 -7.49 4.13
N LEU A 238 -3.02 -8.61 4.69
CA LEU A 238 -2.94 -8.83 6.13
C LEU A 238 -1.46 -8.77 6.57
N PRO A 239 -1.12 -7.99 7.61
CA PRO A 239 0.25 -7.92 8.13
C PRO A 239 0.81 -9.31 8.41
N VAL A 240 2.11 -9.50 8.20
CA VAL A 240 2.83 -10.80 8.29
C VAL A 240 2.40 -11.83 7.23
N LEU A 241 1.11 -12.10 7.04
CA LEU A 241 0.61 -13.03 6.04
C LEU A 241 0.98 -12.58 4.62
N ASN A 242 0.87 -11.29 4.33
CA ASN A 242 1.28 -10.70 3.05
C ASN A 242 2.75 -11.00 2.75
N TRP A 243 3.64 -10.76 3.71
CA TRP A 243 5.07 -11.06 3.58
C TRP A 243 5.34 -12.54 3.31
N ILE A 244 4.68 -13.44 4.04
CA ILE A 244 4.79 -14.89 3.85
C ILE A 244 4.30 -15.28 2.44
N ARG A 245 3.16 -14.74 2.00
CA ARG A 245 2.56 -15.05 0.70
C ARG A 245 3.39 -14.51 -0.48
N LEU A 246 3.94 -13.31 -0.36
CA LEU A 246 4.85 -12.73 -1.34
C LEU A 246 6.13 -13.56 -1.46
N TYR A 247 6.74 -13.94 -0.34
CA TYR A 247 7.93 -14.80 -0.34
C TYR A 247 7.65 -16.17 -0.99
N ARG A 248 6.55 -16.83 -0.60
CA ARG A 248 6.16 -18.12 -1.18
C ARG A 248 5.87 -18.00 -2.68
N SER A 249 5.20 -16.93 -3.10
CA SER A 249 4.93 -16.63 -4.50
C SER A 249 6.22 -16.43 -5.31
N TYR A 250 7.21 -15.74 -4.75
CA TYR A 250 8.52 -15.54 -5.37
C TYR A 250 9.27 -16.88 -5.55
N VAL A 251 9.32 -17.71 -4.50
CA VAL A 251 9.99 -19.02 -4.55
C VAL A 251 9.29 -19.97 -5.52
N ALA A 252 7.94 -20.01 -5.51
CA ALA A 252 7.16 -20.86 -6.40
C ALA A 252 7.37 -20.48 -7.88
N HIS A 253 7.36 -19.19 -8.21
CA HIS A 253 7.58 -18.74 -9.59
C HIS A 253 8.98 -19.11 -10.10
N GLY A 254 9.99 -19.06 -9.23
CA GLY A 254 11.37 -19.43 -9.59
C GLY A 254 11.58 -20.93 -9.78
N ARG A 255 10.83 -21.78 -9.05
CA ARG A 255 10.91 -23.24 -9.17
C ARG A 255 10.06 -23.80 -10.29
N GLU A 256 8.86 -23.27 -10.45
CA GLU A 256 7.81 -23.87 -11.29
C GLU A 256 7.55 -23.09 -12.59
N GLY A 257 8.13 -21.90 -12.74
CA GLY A 257 8.02 -21.05 -13.94
C GLY A 257 6.67 -20.34 -14.11
N GLU A 258 5.66 -20.67 -13.31
CA GLU A 258 4.29 -20.15 -13.40
C GLU A 258 3.72 -19.81 -12.00
N MET A 259 2.74 -18.92 -11.95
CA MET A 259 2.04 -18.59 -10.69
C MET A 259 0.93 -19.61 -10.45
N SER A 260 0.63 -19.91 -9.18
CA SER A 260 -0.41 -20.88 -8.82
C SER A 260 -1.80 -20.54 -9.38
N TRP A 261 -2.14 -19.25 -9.44
CA TRP A 261 -3.40 -18.75 -10.01
C TRP A 261 -3.36 -18.53 -11.54
N ASP A 262 -2.20 -18.71 -12.19
CA ASP A 262 -2.11 -18.77 -13.65
C ASP A 262 -2.07 -20.24 -14.14
N ARG A 263 -1.74 -21.21 -13.26
CA ARG A 263 -1.65 -22.64 -13.61
C ARG A 263 -3.01 -23.35 -13.66
N GLU A 264 -3.91 -23.01 -12.75
CA GLU A 264 -5.22 -23.65 -12.63
C GLU A 264 -6.21 -23.19 -13.71
N SER A 265 -5.78 -22.35 -14.64
CA SER A 265 -6.64 -21.75 -15.64
C SER A 265 -5.82 -21.55 -16.91
N ASP A 266 -6.35 -21.93 -18.08
CA ASP A 266 -5.68 -21.91 -19.38
C ASP A 266 -5.30 -20.50 -19.88
N PHE A 267 -4.50 -19.78 -19.09
CA PHE A 267 -4.08 -18.40 -19.29
C PHE A 267 -2.57 -18.34 -19.43
N HIS A 268 -2.11 -17.47 -20.30
CA HIS A 268 -0.71 -17.11 -20.38
C HIS A 268 -0.54 -15.60 -20.18
N VAL A 269 0.61 -15.24 -19.61
CA VAL A 269 0.97 -13.84 -19.40
C VAL A 269 2.05 -13.49 -20.40
N GLU A 270 1.69 -12.67 -21.37
CA GLU A 270 2.65 -12.07 -22.28
C GLU A 270 3.40 -10.95 -21.55
N ALA A 271 4.71 -10.93 -21.70
CA ALA A 271 5.55 -9.85 -21.20
C ALA A 271 6.42 -9.35 -22.33
N LYS A 272 6.11 -8.15 -22.82
CA LYS A 272 6.94 -7.46 -23.82
C LYS A 272 8.37 -7.33 -23.30
N PRO A 273 9.39 -7.30 -24.19
CA PRO A 273 10.79 -7.10 -23.80
C PRO A 273 10.97 -5.90 -22.87
N GLY A 274 11.98 -5.99 -22.01
CA GLY A 274 12.33 -4.90 -21.09
C GLY A 274 12.68 -3.64 -21.89
N ALA A 275 12.04 -2.52 -21.54
CA ALA A 275 12.33 -1.23 -22.13
C ALA A 275 12.53 -0.21 -21.00
N TRP A 276 13.67 0.47 -21.00
CA TRP A 276 14.08 1.35 -19.90
C TRP A 276 13.08 2.49 -19.64
N TRP A 277 12.43 3.02 -20.68
CA TRP A 277 11.45 4.09 -20.57
C TRP A 277 10.22 3.70 -19.74
N ARG A 278 9.89 2.41 -19.66
CA ARG A 278 8.80 1.91 -18.82
C ARG A 278 9.07 2.09 -17.34
N ASN A 279 10.34 1.97 -16.94
CA ASN A 279 10.74 2.25 -15.55
C ASN A 279 10.57 3.74 -15.25
N GLY A 280 10.92 4.61 -16.21
CA GLY A 280 10.67 6.05 -16.10
C GLY A 280 9.17 6.36 -15.96
N LEU A 281 8.33 5.75 -16.80
CA LEU A 281 6.87 5.90 -16.73
C LEU A 281 6.29 5.40 -15.39
N TYR A 282 6.81 4.29 -14.86
CA TYR A 282 6.41 3.76 -13.56
C TYR A 282 6.76 4.73 -12.41
N VAL A 283 7.97 5.29 -12.41
CA VAL A 283 8.39 6.29 -11.41
C VAL A 283 7.56 7.57 -11.53
N ALA A 284 7.30 8.04 -12.75
CA ALA A 284 6.45 9.20 -13.00
C ALA A 284 5.01 8.97 -12.49
N ALA A 285 4.45 7.77 -12.68
CA ALA A 285 3.12 7.43 -12.16
C ALA A 285 3.08 7.47 -10.63
N TRP A 286 4.10 6.96 -9.93
CA TRP A 286 4.20 7.05 -8.48
C TRP A 286 4.37 8.50 -7.99
N ALA A 287 5.20 9.29 -8.66
CA ALA A 287 5.37 10.71 -8.34
C ALA A 287 4.05 11.48 -8.51
N ALA A 288 3.29 11.20 -9.59
CA ALA A 288 1.98 11.79 -9.81
C ALA A 288 0.97 11.39 -8.73
N ILE A 289 0.94 10.11 -8.31
CA ILE A 289 0.09 9.65 -7.22
C ILE A 289 0.43 10.38 -5.92
N LEU A 290 1.72 10.48 -5.56
CA LEU A 290 2.14 11.17 -4.33
C LEU A 290 1.78 12.66 -4.37
N ALA A 291 1.97 13.33 -5.52
CA ALA A 291 1.57 14.71 -5.71
C ALA A 291 0.05 14.87 -5.56
N LEU A 292 -0.76 13.97 -6.13
CA LEU A 292 -2.21 14.01 -6.00
C LEU A 292 -2.68 13.75 -4.57
N ILE A 293 -2.07 12.81 -3.85
CA ILE A 293 -2.36 12.59 -2.42
C ILE A 293 -2.10 13.87 -1.63
N PHE A 294 -0.95 14.51 -1.84
CA PHE A 294 -0.62 15.77 -1.18
C PHE A 294 -1.64 16.87 -1.52
N VAL A 295 -1.94 17.06 -2.81
CA VAL A 295 -2.91 18.05 -3.26
C VAL A 295 -4.29 17.81 -2.65
N PHE A 296 -4.79 16.57 -2.67
CA PHE A 296 -6.10 16.24 -2.08
C PHE A 296 -6.13 16.44 -0.56
N SER A 297 -5.04 16.12 0.15
CA SER A 297 -4.94 16.40 1.58
C SER A 297 -4.98 17.89 1.91
N VAL A 298 -4.34 18.73 1.09
CA VAL A 298 -4.39 20.18 1.26
C VAL A 298 -5.76 20.72 0.92
N MET A 299 -6.35 20.31 -0.22
CA MET A 299 -7.69 20.73 -0.63
C MET A 299 -8.79 20.26 0.31
N ALA A 300 -8.59 19.17 1.05
CA ALA A 300 -9.57 18.70 2.03
C ALA A 300 -9.86 19.75 3.11
N GLY A 301 -8.88 20.59 3.46
CA GLY A 301 -9.01 21.67 4.44
C GLY A 301 -9.33 23.03 3.83
N PHE A 302 -9.81 23.07 2.59
CA PHE A 302 -10.24 24.30 1.94
C PHE A 302 -11.66 24.64 2.40
N PRO A 303 -11.90 25.88 2.85
CA PRO A 303 -13.23 26.30 3.30
C PRO A 303 -14.24 26.33 2.15
N PRO A 304 -15.56 26.26 2.44
CA PRO A 304 -16.60 26.15 1.42
C PRO A 304 -16.83 27.43 0.60
N HIS A 305 -16.63 28.61 1.17
CA HIS A 305 -16.98 29.89 0.54
C HIS A 305 -15.76 30.74 0.21
N TYR A 306 -15.84 31.48 -0.90
CA TYR A 306 -14.78 32.33 -1.46
C TYR A 306 -15.41 33.59 -2.06
N ASP A 307 -14.57 34.55 -2.45
CA ASP A 307 -14.97 35.77 -3.15
C ASP A 307 -16.01 36.61 -2.38
N GLN A 308 -15.56 37.59 -1.59
CA GLN A 308 -16.39 38.51 -0.81
C GLN A 308 -17.42 37.82 0.10
N LEU A 309 -17.01 37.49 1.32
CA LEU A 309 -17.86 36.75 2.25
C LEU A 309 -18.90 37.66 2.92
N THR A 310 -20.13 37.20 3.02
CA THR A 310 -21.08 37.70 4.02
C THR A 310 -20.68 37.24 5.44
N PRO A 311 -21.20 37.87 6.52
CA PRO A 311 -20.96 37.39 7.88
C PRO A 311 -21.33 35.92 8.10
N ALA A 312 -22.42 35.44 7.48
CA ALA A 312 -22.84 34.05 7.53
C ALA A 312 -21.84 33.11 6.84
N GLU A 313 -21.40 33.45 5.63
CA GLU A 313 -20.41 32.63 4.89
C GLU A 313 -19.04 32.65 5.59
N TYR A 314 -18.65 33.77 6.20
CA TYR A 314 -17.47 33.83 7.04
C TYR A 314 -17.58 32.88 8.24
N ALA A 315 -18.72 32.89 8.94
CA ALA A 315 -18.96 32.01 10.08
C ALA A 315 -18.90 30.53 9.67
N GLU A 316 -19.49 30.15 8.54
CA GLU A 316 -19.38 28.79 7.97
C GLU A 316 -17.93 28.41 7.65
N ASN A 317 -17.16 29.32 7.04
CA ASN A 317 -15.74 29.10 6.76
C ASN A 317 -14.91 28.90 8.04
N TYR A 318 -15.14 29.74 9.06
CA TYR A 318 -14.47 29.61 10.35
C TYR A 318 -14.82 28.28 11.02
N ASN A 319 -16.11 27.92 11.10
CA ASN A 319 -16.57 26.68 11.73
C ASN A 319 -15.99 25.46 11.03
N PHE A 320 -15.97 25.45 9.69
CA PHE A 320 -15.33 24.40 8.91
C PHE A 320 -13.84 24.23 9.25
N LEU A 321 -13.08 25.34 9.28
CA LEU A 321 -11.65 25.30 9.59
C LEU A 321 -11.39 24.89 11.05
N ALA A 322 -12.24 25.33 11.98
CA ALA A 322 -12.18 24.96 13.38
C ALA A 322 -12.46 23.46 13.58
N GLU A 323 -13.43 22.88 12.86
CA GLU A 323 -13.67 21.43 12.88
C GLU A 323 -12.55 20.64 12.19
N PHE A 324 -12.01 21.15 11.08
CA PHE A 324 -11.02 20.42 10.29
C PHE A 324 -9.63 20.44 10.93
N TYR A 325 -9.19 21.58 11.48
CA TYR A 325 -7.84 21.78 12.01
C TYR A 325 -7.78 21.95 13.53
N GLY A 326 -8.91 22.21 14.21
CA GLY A 326 -8.96 22.59 15.63
C GLY A 326 -9.96 21.77 16.46
N ASP A 327 -10.16 22.20 17.71
CA ASP A 327 -11.09 21.57 18.65
C ASP A 327 -12.51 22.17 18.48
N PRO A 328 -13.52 21.41 18.02
CA PRO A 328 -14.81 21.90 17.49
C PRO A 328 -15.80 22.37 18.56
N ARG A 329 -15.32 22.92 19.67
CA ARG A 329 -16.16 23.18 20.86
C ARG A 329 -17.14 24.34 20.71
N TYR A 330 -16.90 25.26 19.77
CA TYR A 330 -17.69 26.48 19.61
C TYR A 330 -17.93 26.79 18.14
N HIS A 331 -19.19 27.07 17.80
CA HIS A 331 -19.59 27.49 16.47
C HIS A 331 -19.91 28.99 16.52
N LEU A 332 -19.39 29.73 15.56
CA LEU A 332 -19.72 31.13 15.33
C LEU A 332 -20.99 31.21 14.49
N ASP A 333 -21.92 32.09 14.86
CA ASP A 333 -23.12 32.40 14.07
C ASP A 333 -22.93 33.64 13.18
N GLU A 334 -23.93 33.93 12.35
CA GLU A 334 -23.92 35.09 11.43
C GLU A 334 -23.88 36.45 12.15
N ALA A 335 -24.26 36.49 13.43
CA ALA A 335 -24.25 37.70 14.26
C ALA A 335 -22.92 37.88 15.02
N GLY A 336 -21.96 36.97 14.84
CA GLY A 336 -20.68 37.00 15.56
C GLY A 336 -20.78 36.47 17.00
N GLN A 337 -21.87 35.77 17.34
CA GLN A 337 -22.07 35.13 18.64
C GLN A 337 -21.65 33.66 18.59
N TRP A 338 -21.26 33.14 19.75
CA TRP A 338 -20.79 31.76 19.89
C TRP A 338 -21.88 30.88 20.48
N ASP A 339 -22.10 29.73 19.87
CA ASP A 339 -22.97 28.70 20.43
C ASP A 339 -22.41 28.16 21.75
N VAL A 340 -23.32 27.86 22.69
CA VAL A 340 -22.96 27.29 23.99
C VAL A 340 -22.57 25.82 23.82
N PRO A 341 -21.40 25.38 24.31
CA PRO A 341 -20.93 24.00 24.10
C PRO A 341 -21.87 22.98 24.72
N ASN A 342 -21.98 21.81 24.08
CA ASN A 342 -22.71 20.68 24.63
C ASN A 342 -22.06 20.24 25.96
N PRO A 343 -22.76 20.33 27.11
CA PRO A 343 -22.16 20.07 28.43
C PRO A 343 -21.70 18.62 28.63
N LEU A 344 -22.10 17.69 27.76
CA LEU A 344 -21.66 16.29 27.78
C LEU A 344 -20.39 16.03 26.95
N ALA A 345 -19.93 16.99 26.16
CA ALA A 345 -18.69 16.91 25.36
C ALA A 345 -17.47 17.45 26.11
N VAL A 346 -17.66 17.94 27.35
CA VAL A 346 -16.64 18.60 28.16
C VAL A 346 -15.68 17.56 28.76
N SER A 347 -14.42 17.58 28.34
CA SER A 347 -13.31 16.74 28.80
C SER A 347 -12.60 17.37 30.01
N TYR A 348 -11.90 16.55 30.82
CA TYR A 348 -11.06 17.01 31.94
C TYR A 348 -9.92 17.99 31.54
N THR A 349 -9.62 18.13 30.24
CA THR A 349 -8.68 19.11 29.68
C THR A 349 -9.25 20.53 29.56
N ASP A 350 -10.53 20.74 29.87
CA ASP A 350 -11.26 22.00 29.68
C ASP A 350 -10.99 23.08 30.73
N ILE A 351 -10.04 22.87 31.64
CA ILE A 351 -9.72 23.82 32.72
C ILE A 351 -9.15 25.15 32.18
N TRP A 352 -8.77 25.21 30.90
CA TRP A 352 -8.10 26.35 30.25
C TRP A 352 -8.91 27.05 29.14
N ALA A 353 -10.18 26.65 28.90
CA ALA A 353 -10.79 26.75 27.57
C ALA A 353 -11.96 27.74 27.38
N TYR A 354 -12.07 28.83 28.16
CA TYR A 354 -13.35 29.54 28.29
C TYR A 354 -13.42 31.02 27.90
N ASN A 355 -12.51 31.54 27.08
CA ASN A 355 -12.69 32.91 26.54
C ASN A 355 -12.87 32.87 25.03
N THR A 356 -14.12 32.71 24.59
CA THR A 356 -14.52 33.03 23.23
C THR A 356 -14.49 34.56 23.05
N PRO A 357 -13.91 35.10 21.97
CA PRO A 357 -13.85 36.54 21.78
C PRO A 357 -15.22 37.12 21.44
N VAL A 358 -15.47 38.38 21.77
CA VAL A 358 -16.55 39.13 21.13
C VAL A 358 -16.12 39.45 19.70
N VAL A 359 -16.89 39.01 18.71
CA VAL A 359 -16.57 39.21 17.28
C VAL A 359 -17.47 40.30 16.71
N GLU A 360 -16.85 41.28 16.06
CA GLU A 360 -17.52 42.36 15.34
C GLU A 360 -17.06 42.34 13.88
N PHE A 361 -18.03 42.40 12.97
CA PHE A 361 -17.78 42.49 11.53
C PHE A 361 -17.98 43.93 11.05
N GLU A 362 -16.99 44.48 10.36
CA GLU A 362 -17.20 45.64 9.51
C GLU A 362 -17.61 45.17 8.13
N THR A 363 -18.71 45.71 7.60
CA THR A 363 -19.25 45.30 6.30
C THR A 363 -19.41 46.49 5.36
N ASP A 364 -19.14 46.25 4.07
CA ASP A 364 -19.44 47.16 2.97
C ASP A 364 -20.23 46.38 1.90
N ASP A 365 -21.35 46.95 1.45
CA ASP A 365 -22.32 46.31 0.55
C ASP A 365 -22.75 44.87 0.96
N GLY A 366 -22.74 44.58 2.27
CA GLY A 366 -23.10 43.27 2.82
C GLY A 366 -21.94 42.25 2.91
N SER A 367 -20.76 42.59 2.41
CA SER A 367 -19.55 41.77 2.50
C SER A 367 -18.64 42.23 3.63
N VAL A 368 -17.97 41.30 4.30
CA VAL A 368 -17.05 41.58 5.41
C VAL A 368 -15.78 42.23 4.86
N THR A 369 -15.46 43.44 5.34
CA THR A 369 -14.25 44.19 4.97
C THR A 369 -13.22 44.26 6.09
N ALA A 370 -13.64 44.05 7.34
CA ALA A 370 -12.73 43.84 8.45
C ALA A 370 -13.38 42.97 9.53
N LEU A 371 -12.54 42.27 10.26
CA LEU A 371 -12.92 41.45 11.40
C LEU A 371 -12.22 42.01 12.64
N ARG A 372 -12.97 42.21 13.72
CA ARG A 372 -12.43 42.53 15.03
C ARG A 372 -12.87 41.48 16.05
N ALA A 373 -11.91 40.88 16.74
CA ALA A 373 -12.15 39.89 17.79
C ALA A 373 -11.51 40.36 19.10
N GLN A 374 -12.28 40.44 20.18
CA GLN A 374 -11.81 40.89 21.49
C GLN A 374 -11.93 39.78 22.54
N TRP A 375 -10.80 39.40 23.12
CA TRP A 375 -10.75 38.55 24.32
C TRP A 375 -10.61 39.40 25.57
N ASP A 376 -11.35 39.03 26.61
CA ASP A 376 -11.22 39.61 27.95
C ASP A 376 -10.91 38.49 28.95
N PHE A 377 -9.69 38.54 29.50
CA PHE A 377 -9.19 37.63 30.52
C PHE A 377 -9.22 38.37 31.87
N ALA A 378 -10.41 38.42 32.49
CA ALA A 378 -10.62 39.08 33.78
C ALA A 378 -10.80 38.06 34.91
N GLY A 379 -9.94 38.12 35.94
CA GLY A 379 -10.13 37.32 37.17
C GLY A 379 -9.90 35.82 37.01
N GLU A 380 -9.21 35.37 35.96
CA GLU A 380 -8.88 33.96 35.77
C GLU A 380 -7.85 33.50 36.81
N SER A 381 -8.29 32.70 37.77
CA SER A 381 -7.46 32.24 38.89
C SER A 381 -6.37 31.23 38.52
N TRP A 382 -6.40 30.69 37.29
CA TRP A 382 -5.55 29.58 36.86
C TRP A 382 -4.55 30.00 35.78
N GLY A 383 -4.81 31.11 35.09
CA GLY A 383 -3.99 31.69 34.03
C GLY A 383 -4.65 31.67 32.64
N ALA A 384 -4.25 32.60 31.77
CA ALA A 384 -4.81 32.81 30.43
C ALA A 384 -3.90 32.26 29.33
N ARG A 385 -4.45 31.47 28.39
CA ARG A 385 -3.71 30.96 27.22
C ARG A 385 -3.86 31.92 26.03
N TRP A 386 -2.77 32.16 25.31
CA TRP A 386 -2.79 32.93 24.07
C TRP A 386 -3.66 32.22 22.99
N PRO A 387 -4.66 32.90 22.39
CA PRO A 387 -5.66 32.27 21.52
C PRO A 387 -5.19 32.11 20.07
N ASP A 388 -4.00 31.56 19.86
CA ASP A 388 -3.37 31.40 18.55
C ASP A 388 -4.17 30.58 17.56
N ASP A 389 -4.67 29.43 17.99
CA ASP A 389 -5.40 28.49 17.13
C ASP A 389 -6.67 29.18 16.56
N VAL A 390 -7.36 29.97 17.39
CA VAL A 390 -8.57 30.72 17.02
C VAL A 390 -8.23 31.91 16.10
N MET A 391 -7.20 32.68 16.44
CA MET A 391 -6.73 33.78 15.58
C MET A 391 -6.32 33.28 14.19
N ALA A 392 -5.66 32.11 14.12
CA ALA A 392 -5.28 31.45 12.88
C ALA A 392 -6.49 31.03 12.05
N ALA A 393 -7.46 30.33 12.65
CA ALA A 393 -8.69 29.94 11.97
C ALA A 393 -9.48 31.17 11.45
N MET A 394 -9.62 32.22 12.27
CA MET A 394 -10.28 33.47 11.88
C MET A 394 -9.60 34.15 10.70
N THR A 395 -8.28 34.25 10.74
CA THR A 395 -7.50 34.87 9.68
C THR A 395 -7.60 34.08 8.37
N MET A 396 -7.53 32.75 8.45
CA MET A 396 -7.65 31.88 7.28
C MET A 396 -9.07 31.92 6.70
N ALA A 397 -10.10 31.94 7.54
CA ALA A 397 -11.48 32.13 7.09
C ALA A 397 -11.67 33.47 6.37
N PHE A 398 -11.11 34.56 6.91
CA PHE A 398 -11.12 35.88 6.28
C PHE A 398 -10.39 35.87 4.93
N ALA A 399 -9.20 35.25 4.87
CA ALA A 399 -8.37 35.19 3.68
C ALA A 399 -9.04 34.50 2.47
N ALA A 400 -10.03 33.63 2.72
CA ALA A 400 -10.85 33.00 1.69
C ALA A 400 -11.78 33.99 0.98
N GLY A 401 -12.22 35.06 1.65
CA GLY A 401 -13.04 36.12 1.04
C GLY A 401 -12.29 37.08 0.14
N GLU A 402 -10.96 37.12 0.28
CA GLU A 402 -10.07 38.03 -0.44
C GLU A 402 -9.69 37.51 -1.85
N GLY A 403 -10.53 36.69 -2.48
CA GLY A 403 -10.34 36.16 -3.83
C GLY A 403 -10.86 34.73 -4.01
N THR A 404 -10.47 34.11 -5.11
CA THR A 404 -10.97 32.79 -5.50
C THR A 404 -10.30 31.67 -4.69
N TRP A 405 -10.84 30.45 -4.79
CA TRP A 405 -10.20 29.25 -4.23
C TRP A 405 -8.75 29.06 -4.73
N SER A 406 -8.44 29.51 -5.94
CA SER A 406 -7.07 29.44 -6.48
C SER A 406 -6.13 30.48 -5.87
N ASP A 407 -6.64 31.65 -5.49
CA ASP A 407 -5.86 32.67 -4.79
C ASP A 407 -5.59 32.23 -3.34
N TYR A 408 -6.54 31.53 -2.72
CA TYR A 408 -6.41 30.98 -1.37
C TYR A 408 -5.21 30.04 -1.22
N TRP A 409 -4.88 29.25 -2.25
CA TRP A 409 -3.67 28.40 -2.26
C TRP A 409 -2.39 29.19 -1.94
N GLY A 410 -2.25 30.39 -2.48
CA GLY A 410 -1.11 31.26 -2.25
C GLY A 410 -1.04 31.82 -0.82
N LYS A 411 -2.16 31.78 -0.08
CA LYS A 411 -2.30 32.30 1.27
C LYS A 411 -2.13 31.23 2.35
N LEU A 412 -2.01 29.95 2.01
CA LEU A 412 -1.77 28.87 3.00
C LEU A 412 -0.58 29.11 3.96
N PRO A 413 0.55 29.72 3.54
CA PRO A 413 1.63 30.02 4.47
C PRO A 413 1.30 31.11 5.50
N LEU A 414 0.17 31.82 5.37
CA LEU A 414 -0.30 32.82 6.33
C LEU A 414 -0.47 32.23 7.75
N TYR A 415 -0.82 30.95 7.85
CA TYR A 415 -0.84 30.22 9.11
C TYR A 415 0.50 30.32 9.87
N GLN A 416 1.63 30.27 9.18
CA GLN A 416 2.96 30.36 9.83
C GLN A 416 3.26 31.78 10.37
N VAL A 417 2.75 32.82 9.70
CA VAL A 417 2.92 34.22 10.13
C VAL A 417 2.29 34.46 11.50
N LEU A 418 1.25 33.70 11.84
CA LEU A 418 0.54 33.75 13.13
C LEU A 418 1.20 32.88 14.21
N VAL A 419 2.02 31.90 13.82
CA VAL A 419 2.71 30.96 14.74
C VAL A 419 4.09 31.46 15.18
N GLU A 420 4.77 32.32 14.40
CA GLU A 420 6.03 32.96 14.79
C GLU A 420 5.79 34.18 15.71
N LYS A 421 5.72 33.98 17.04
CA LYS A 421 5.10 34.94 18.00
C LYS A 421 6.05 35.71 18.93
N GLU A 422 5.56 36.87 19.38
CA GLU A 422 5.75 37.43 20.73
C GLU A 422 4.38 37.43 21.45
N PRO A 423 4.05 36.38 22.23
CA PRO A 423 2.73 36.24 22.86
C PRO A 423 2.44 37.34 23.88
N PHE A 424 1.20 37.83 23.90
CA PHE A 424 0.76 38.92 24.80
C PHE A 424 1.54 40.23 24.66
N GLU A 425 2.11 40.50 23.50
CA GLU A 425 2.70 41.79 23.14
C GLU A 425 1.97 42.36 21.92
N SER A 426 1.68 43.67 21.93
CA SER A 426 1.01 44.33 20.81
C SER A 426 1.90 44.31 19.58
N ALA A 427 1.36 43.92 18.43
CA ALA A 427 2.09 43.95 17.18
C ALA A 427 1.17 44.14 15.98
N GLU A 428 1.78 44.57 14.88
CA GLU A 428 1.15 44.70 13.58
C GLU A 428 2.00 43.98 12.54
N ARG A 429 1.36 43.20 11.67
CA ARG A 429 1.99 42.46 10.58
C ARG A 429 1.20 42.58 9.30
N SER A 430 1.90 42.74 8.19
CA SER A 430 1.31 42.71 6.85
C SER A 430 1.85 41.50 6.10
N ALA A 431 0.96 40.62 5.63
CA ALA A 431 1.33 39.42 4.90
C ALA A 431 0.23 39.00 3.93
N PHE A 432 0.62 38.54 2.73
CA PHE A 432 -0.31 37.97 1.74
C PHE A 432 -1.51 38.87 1.38
N GLY A 433 -1.33 40.20 1.40
CA GLY A 433 -2.38 41.17 1.11
C GLY A 433 -3.31 41.49 2.28
N LEU A 434 -3.01 40.97 3.49
CA LEU A 434 -3.74 41.23 4.71
C LEU A 434 -2.90 42.01 5.71
N GLN A 435 -3.56 42.86 6.49
CA GLN A 435 -3.01 43.53 7.66
C GLN A 435 -3.64 42.89 8.91
N LEU A 436 -2.77 42.40 9.78
CA LEU A 436 -3.08 41.73 11.04
C LEU A 436 -2.56 42.62 12.17
N GLN A 437 -3.44 43.03 13.07
CA GLN A 437 -3.07 43.85 14.21
C GLN A 437 -3.61 43.20 15.48
N TRP A 438 -2.80 43.05 16.51
CA TRP A 438 -3.28 42.72 17.85
C TRP A 438 -2.74 43.70 18.87
N ASP A 439 -3.65 44.29 19.63
CA ASP A 439 -3.33 45.19 20.73
C ASP A 439 -3.60 44.47 22.06
N VAL A 440 -2.58 44.45 22.92
CA VAL A 440 -2.62 43.77 24.22
C VAL A 440 -2.51 44.79 25.34
N VAL A 441 -3.54 44.84 26.18
CA VAL A 441 -3.52 45.60 27.44
C VAL A 441 -3.48 44.60 28.57
N ARG A 442 -2.45 44.65 29.42
CA ARG A 442 -2.24 43.66 30.48
C ARG A 442 -1.85 44.35 31.78
N GLU A 443 -2.61 44.06 32.84
CA GLU A 443 -2.34 44.50 34.22
C GLU A 443 -2.43 43.31 35.18
N GLY A 444 -1.50 43.21 36.13
CA GLY A 444 -1.54 42.19 37.19
C GLY A 444 -1.29 40.75 36.74
N TYR A 445 -0.73 40.52 35.54
CA TYR A 445 -0.37 39.20 35.00
C TYR A 445 1.13 39.10 34.68
N ALA A 446 1.77 38.03 35.13
CA ALA A 446 3.12 37.63 34.72
C ALA A 446 3.06 36.63 33.53
N ARG A 447 3.99 36.76 32.56
CA ARG A 447 4.05 35.87 31.38
C ARG A 447 5.01 34.71 31.57
N ALA A 448 4.60 33.51 31.16
CA ALA A 448 5.47 32.37 30.98
C ALA A 448 5.11 31.63 29.67
N GLY A 449 5.89 31.87 28.61
CA GLY A 449 5.61 31.34 27.27
C GLY A 449 4.29 31.89 26.72
N ASP A 450 3.42 31.00 26.25
CA ASP A 450 2.08 31.31 25.72
C ASP A 450 0.99 31.44 26.80
N MET A 451 1.40 31.52 28.08
CA MET A 451 0.49 31.63 29.23
C MET A 451 0.74 32.91 30.03
N LEU A 452 -0.35 33.48 30.56
CA LEU A 452 -0.32 34.49 31.62
C LEU A 452 -0.76 33.87 32.94
N TYR A 453 -0.12 34.26 34.04
CA TYR A 453 -0.48 33.86 35.40
C TYR A 453 -0.71 35.11 36.26
N PRO A 454 -1.78 35.16 37.07
CA PRO A 454 -2.05 36.31 37.92
C PRO A 454 -0.93 36.51 38.93
N GLU A 455 -0.50 37.75 39.14
CA GLU A 455 0.48 38.09 40.17
C GLU A 455 -0.17 38.10 41.57
N ASP A 456 0.51 37.52 42.55
CA ASP A 456 -0.02 37.34 43.92
C ASP A 456 -0.58 38.64 44.50
N GLY A 457 -1.89 38.66 44.76
CA GLY A 457 -2.58 39.76 45.44
C GLY A 457 -3.07 40.93 44.56
N SER A 458 -2.95 40.82 43.23
CA SER A 458 -3.42 41.85 42.28
C SER A 458 -4.71 41.44 41.57
N ALA A 459 -5.61 42.40 41.31
CA ALA A 459 -6.69 42.16 40.35
C ALA A 459 -6.07 42.11 38.95
N ALA A 460 -6.10 40.92 38.33
CA ALA A 460 -5.47 40.68 37.04
C ALA A 460 -6.49 40.84 35.91
N HIS A 461 -6.12 41.61 34.90
CA HIS A 461 -6.95 41.89 33.73
C HIS A 461 -6.08 41.93 32.47
N CYS A 462 -6.44 41.16 31.46
CA CYS A 462 -5.81 41.24 30.15
C CYS A 462 -6.86 41.31 29.05
N THR A 463 -6.74 42.29 28.16
CA THR A 463 -7.56 42.39 26.95
C THR A 463 -6.67 42.22 25.74
N VAL A 464 -7.12 41.38 24.80
CA VAL A 464 -6.48 41.21 23.49
C VAL A 464 -7.49 41.59 22.43
N ILE A 465 -7.19 42.61 21.63
CA ILE A 465 -8.02 43.03 20.50
C ILE A 465 -7.29 42.66 19.23
N PHE A 466 -7.81 41.70 18.48
CA PHE A 466 -7.28 41.28 17.18
C PHE A 466 -8.11 41.87 16.06
N THR A 467 -7.46 42.41 15.03
CA THR A 467 -8.09 42.97 13.85
C THR A 467 -7.45 42.39 12.60
N VAL A 468 -8.29 41.97 11.64
CA VAL A 468 -7.89 41.51 10.31
C VAL A 468 -8.59 42.38 9.27
N ARG A 469 -7.83 42.91 8.31
CA ARG A 469 -8.37 43.68 7.18
C ARG A 469 -7.49 43.55 5.94
N PRO A 470 -8.00 43.88 4.74
CA PRO A 470 -7.20 43.97 3.53
C PRO A 470 -6.11 45.04 3.68
N LEU A 471 -4.94 44.79 3.09
CA LEU A 471 -3.87 45.78 3.01
C LEU A 471 -4.28 46.86 1.99
N GLN A 472 -4.41 48.11 2.46
CA GLN A 472 -4.80 49.26 1.64
C GLN A 472 -3.71 49.72 0.67
#